data_AF-A0A6N1YBE5-F1
#
_entry.id   AF-A0A6N1YBE5-F1
#
_cell.length_a   1.000
_cell.length_b   1.000
_cell.length_c   1.000
_cell.angle_alpha   90.00
_cell.angle_beta   90.00
_cell.angle_gamma   90.00
#
_symmetry.space_group_name_H-M   'P 1'
#
loop_
_entity.id
_entity.type
_entity.pdbx_description
1 polymer ?
#
loop_
_entity_poly.entity_id
_entity_poly.type
_entity_poly.pdbx_seq_one_letter_code
_entity_poly.pdbx_strand_id
1 'polypeptide(L)' 'MLKHDCGSCHGLTLKGGLGPSLLAQDLVNKPDDYLLETIQNGRQGTAMPPWKPFITEQETRWFIQTLLR' A
#
# COMPACT_ATOMS: atom_id res chain seq x y z
N MET A 1 -1.57 -10.37 6.98
CA MET A 1 -2.25 -9.35 6.16
C MET A 1 -1.28 -8.76 5.13
N LEU A 2 -0.44 -7.78 5.48
CA LEU A 2 0.42 -7.03 4.53
C LEU A 2 1.22 -7.88 3.51
N LYS A 3 1.91 -8.94 3.96
CA LYS A 3 2.72 -9.81 3.07
C LYS A 3 1.89 -10.67 2.12
N HIS A 4 0.71 -11.11 2.53
CA HIS A 4 -0.11 -12.03 1.75
C HIS A 4 -1.09 -11.26 0.85
N ASP A 5 -1.73 -10.25 1.41
CA ASP A 5 -2.77 -9.47 0.73
C ASP A 5 -2.14 -8.48 -0.25
N CYS A 6 -1.23 -7.62 0.22
CA CYS A 6 -0.56 -6.64 -0.63
C CYS A 6 0.52 -7.32 -1.50
N GLY A 7 1.24 -8.30 -0.94
CA GLY A 7 2.32 -9.01 -1.64
C GLY A 7 1.84 -9.88 -2.81
N SER A 8 0.55 -10.19 -2.92
CA SER A 8 -0.02 -10.86 -4.10
C SER A 8 0.24 -10.08 -5.40
N CYS A 9 0.17 -8.75 -5.33
CA CYS A 9 0.43 -7.86 -6.47
C CYS A 9 1.81 -7.19 -6.38
N HIS A 10 2.22 -6.79 -5.18
CA HIS A 10 3.46 -6.05 -4.93
C HIS A 10 4.68 -6.95 -4.65
N GLY A 11 4.51 -8.27 -4.78
CA GLY A 11 5.51 -9.30 -4.50
C GLY A 11 5.58 -9.64 -3.01
N LEU A 12 5.84 -10.91 -2.68
CA LEU A 12 5.98 -11.37 -1.28
C LEU A 12 7.15 -10.72 -0.53
N THR A 13 8.09 -10.12 -1.27
CA THR A 13 9.22 -9.35 -0.75
C THR A 13 9.01 -7.85 -0.89
N LEU A 14 7.84 -7.40 -1.35
CA LEU A 14 7.46 -6.01 -1.57
C LEU A 14 8.30 -5.26 -2.61
N LYS A 15 9.17 -5.96 -3.36
CA LYS A 15 10.02 -5.40 -4.42
C LYS A 15 9.26 -5.05 -5.70
N GLY A 16 7.96 -5.27 -5.74
CA GLY A 16 7.12 -5.10 -6.92
C GLY A 16 6.89 -6.40 -7.69
N GLY A 17 5.96 -6.33 -8.63
CA GLY A 17 5.50 -7.43 -9.47
C GLY A 17 4.47 -6.90 -10.47
N LEU A 18 3.21 -7.28 -10.31
CA LEU A 18 2.11 -6.64 -11.04
C LEU A 18 1.91 -5.18 -10.58
N GLY A 19 2.04 -4.95 -9.28
CA GLY A 19 2.07 -3.62 -8.67
C GLY A 19 3.50 -3.08 -8.50
N PRO A 20 3.64 -1.76 -8.26
CA PRO A 20 4.94 -1.15 -7.99
C PRO A 20 5.58 -1.67 -6.69
N SER A 21 6.86 -1.39 -6.50
CA SER A 21 7.54 -1.64 -5.21
C SER A 21 6.86 -0.89 -4.06
N LEU A 22 6.82 -1.53 -2.89
CA LEU A 22 6.39 -0.94 -1.62
C LEU A 22 7.56 -0.82 -0.63
N LEU A 23 8.81 -0.89 -1.09
CA LEU A 23 9.97 -0.63 -0.24
C LEU A 23 10.02 0.84 0.20
N ALA A 24 10.54 1.10 1.40
CA ALA A 24 10.66 2.44 1.97
C ALA A 24 11.28 3.46 0.99
N GLN A 25 12.38 3.09 0.32
CA GLN A 25 13.07 3.95 -0.66
C GLN A 25 12.19 4.40 -1.83
N ASP A 26 11.18 3.61 -2.22
CA ASP A 26 10.28 3.90 -3.33
C ASP A 26 9.03 4.68 -2.87
N LEU A 27 8.79 4.72 -1.56
CA LEU A 27 7.66 5.38 -0.93
C LEU A 27 8.04 6.70 -0.23
N VAL A 28 9.30 6.89 0.17
CA VAL A 28 9.76 8.02 1.01
C VAL A 28 9.43 9.41 0.47
N ASN A 29 9.32 9.56 -0.85
CA ASN A 29 8.98 10.83 -1.49
C ASN A 29 7.47 11.02 -1.73
N LYS A 30 6.64 10.09 -1.26
CA LYS A 30 5.18 10.14 -1.39
C LYS A 30 4.60 10.62 -0.05
N PRO A 31 3.73 11.63 -0.04
CA PRO A 31 3.05 12.04 1.18
C PRO A 31 2.24 10.91 1.80
N ASP A 32 2.23 10.80 3.13
CA ASP A 32 1.44 9.80 3.85
C ASP A 32 -0.04 9.83 3.46
N ASP A 33 -0.63 11.03 3.32
CA ASP A 33 -2.04 11.16 2.94
C ASP A 33 -2.31 10.67 1.51
N TYR A 34 -1.32 10.77 0.61
CA TYR A 34 -1.44 10.17 -0.73
C TYR A 34 -1.45 8.64 -0.66
N LEU A 35 -0.60 8.06 0.18
CA LEU A 35 -0.55 6.61 0.39
C LEU A 35 -1.83 6.10 1.08
N LEU A 36 -2.32 6.86 2.05
CA LEU A 36 -3.58 6.58 2.75
C LEU A 36 -4.75 6.55 1.77
N GLU A 37 -4.90 7.61 0.97
CA GLU A 37 -5.94 7.72 -0.04
C GLU A 37 -5.86 6.58 -1.06
N THR A 38 -4.65 6.26 -1.51
CA THR A 38 -4.38 5.15 -2.44
C THR A 38 -4.80 3.80 -1.87
N ILE A 39 -4.55 3.54 -0.59
CA ILE A 39 -4.92 2.27 0.05
C ILE A 39 -6.41 2.23 0.32
N GLN A 40 -6.98 3.28 0.92
CA GLN A 40 -8.38 3.33 1.31
C GLN A 40 -9.32 3.29 0.09
N ASN A 41 -9.04 4.10 -0.93
CA ASN A 41 -9.93 4.31 -2.06
C ASN A 41 -9.44 3.65 -3.36
N GLY A 42 -8.28 3.00 -3.33
CA GLY A 42 -7.69 2.39 -4.52
C GLY A 42 -7.19 3.45 -5.50
N ARG A 43 -6.94 3.03 -6.75
CA ARG A 43 -6.57 3.97 -7.83
C ARG A 43 -7.40 3.70 -9.07
N GLN A 44 -8.28 4.64 -9.40
CA GLN A 44 -9.13 4.57 -10.59
C GLN A 44 -8.29 4.35 -11.86
N GLY A 45 -8.75 3.47 -12.75
CA GLY A 45 -8.05 3.13 -13.98
C GLY A 45 -6.85 2.19 -13.78
N THR A 46 -6.67 1.62 -12.58
CA THR A 46 -5.63 0.63 -12.29
C THR A 46 -6.23 -0.61 -11.60
N ALA A 47 -5.43 -1.66 -11.45
CA ALA A 47 -5.82 -2.85 -10.70
C ALA A 47 -5.78 -2.67 -9.16
N MET A 48 -5.36 -1.51 -8.64
CA MET A 48 -5.27 -1.27 -7.19
C MET A 48 -6.67 -1.04 -6.59
N PRO A 49 -7.22 -1.98 -5.81
CA PRO A 49 -8.58 -1.89 -5.28
C PRO A 49 -8.65 -1.02 -4.01
N PRO A 50 -9.84 -0.54 -3.63
CA PRO A 50 -10.06 0.12 -2.34
C PRO A 50 -10.02 -0.89 -1.18
N TRP A 51 -9.33 -0.53 -0.10
CA TRP A 51 -9.24 -1.35 1.13
C TRP A 51 -10.09 -0.83 2.29
N LYS A 52 -10.74 0.34 2.14
CA LYS A 52 -11.63 0.93 3.15
C LYS A 52 -12.69 -0.03 3.73
N PRO A 53 -13.28 -0.97 2.95
CA PRO A 53 -14.23 -1.94 3.52
C PRO A 53 -13.60 -2.96 4.49
N PHE A 54 -12.27 -3.12 4.47
CA PHE A 54 -11.56 -4.19 5.18
C PHE A 54 -10.66 -3.67 6.30
N ILE A 55 -10.14 -2.45 6.18
CA ILE A 55 -9.22 -1.85 7.15
C ILE A 55 -9.58 -0.37 7.40
N THR A 56 -9.40 0.04 8.65
CA THR A 56 -9.62 1.42 9.09
C THR A 56 -8.50 2.34 8.59
N GLU A 57 -8.76 3.65 8.62
CA GLU A 57 -7.74 4.67 8.36
C GLU A 57 -6.57 4.54 9.36
N GLN A 58 -6.84 4.23 10.63
CA GLN A 58 -5.79 4.08 11.65
C GLN A 58 -4.86 2.89 11.35
N GLU A 59 -5.43 1.74 10.98
CA GLU A 59 -4.64 0.57 10.53
C GLU A 59 -3.84 0.89 9.27
N THR A 60 -4.42 1.67 8.36
CA THR A 60 -3.73 2.08 7.13
C THR A 60 -2.52 2.97 7.42
N ARG A 61 -2.67 3.96 8.31
CA ARG A 61 -1.54 4.79 8.76
C ARG A 61 -0.47 3.94 9.44
N TRP A 62 -0.85 2.94 10.24
CA TRP A 62 0.10 2.00 10.83
C TRP A 62 0.87 1.18 9.77
N PHE A 63 0.20 0.73 8.70
CA PHE A 63 0.86 0.04 7.59
C PHE A 63 1.86 0.94 6.85
N ILE A 64 1.47 2.18 6.54
CA ILE A 64 2.35 3.16 5.88
C ILE A 64 3.62 3.37 6.71
N GLN A 65 3.45 3.61 8.02
CA GLN A 65 4.57 3.81 8.92
C GLN A 65 5.44 2.55 9.08
N THR A 66 4.85 1.36 8.96
CA THR A 66 5.60 0.08 8.97
C THR A 66 6.40 -0.10 7.69
N LEU A 67 5.89 0.35 6.54
CA LEU A 67 6.57 0.29 5.24
C LEU A 67 7.71 1.30 5.11
N LEU A 68 7.63 2.43 5.81
CA LEU A 68 8.61 3.51 5.78
C LEU A 68 9.72 3.38 6.85
N ARG A 69 9.62 2.38 7.74
CA ARG A 69 10.71 2.01 8.66
C ARG A 69 11.79 1.21 7.95
#